data_AF-A0A4U9DAX1-F1
#
_entry.id   AF-A0A4U9DAX1-F1
#
_cell.length_a   1.000
_cell.length_b   1.000
_cell.length_c   1.000
_cell.angle_alpha   90.00
_cell.angle_beta   90.00
_cell.angle_gamma   90.00
#
_symmetry.space_group_name_H-M   'P 1'
#
loop_
_entity.id
_entity.type
_entity.pdbx_description
1 polymer ?
#
loop_
_entity_poly.entity_id
_entity_poly.type
_entity_poly.pdbx_seq_one_letter_code
_entity_poly.pdbx_strand_id
1 'polypeptide(L)'
;MDALPIFETTDLPWASTVAGKMHACGHDGHTTILLAAAKYIASPACEFNGTVHLIFQPAEEAIGGADLMIKDGLFDRFPCERIFALHNMPGLPVGKLGFYAGNFMASADTVKITVHGYGGHGAHPDRTVDPILASAALVMALQSIVARNVPPGETAVVTVGTFQSGIASNVIPQSAVMELTVRAMKPEVRDLLIKRIHEITEFTAKSYGATSEIEVYDSYPVLTNSEEETAFARALALEVFGSDKVLPSIAPMNASEDFAFMLAGASGLLLPAGQRREGRQGQLHGA
;
A
#
# COMPACT_ATOMS: atom_id res chain seq x y z
N MET A 1 14.73 -0.08 10.41
CA MET A 1 13.27 0.03 10.38
C MET A 1 12.92 1.49 10.40
N ASP A 2 12.23 1.88 9.36
CA ASP A 2 11.89 3.21 8.90
C ASP A 2 10.88 3.94 9.79
N ALA A 3 10.85 5.27 9.63
CA ALA A 3 9.98 6.21 10.31
C ALA A 3 9.41 7.18 9.27
N LEU A 4 8.35 7.89 9.63
CA LEU A 4 7.64 8.79 8.73
C LEU A 4 8.15 10.23 8.82
N PRO A 5 8.04 11.04 7.74
CA PRO A 5 8.39 12.45 7.73
C PRO A 5 7.34 13.32 8.45
N ILE A 6 7.09 13.02 9.73
CA ILE A 6 6.07 13.66 10.58
C ILE A 6 6.77 14.31 11.77
N PHE A 7 6.35 15.53 12.11
CA PHE A 7 6.75 16.16 13.37
C PHE A 7 5.93 15.55 14.51
N GLU A 8 6.61 14.87 15.43
CA GLU A 8 5.95 14.26 16.59
C GLU A 8 5.43 15.33 17.55
N THR A 9 4.15 15.20 17.93
CA THR A 9 3.44 16.12 18.85
C THR A 9 2.86 15.39 20.06
N THR A 10 3.38 14.20 20.37
CA THR A 10 2.85 13.34 21.44
C THR A 10 3.19 13.83 22.85
N ASP A 11 4.18 14.72 22.97
CA ASP A 11 4.78 15.19 24.24
C ASP A 11 5.23 14.05 25.19
N LEU A 12 5.47 12.85 24.65
CA LEU A 12 5.90 11.71 25.43
C LEU A 12 7.36 11.88 25.88
N PRO A 13 7.75 11.35 27.06
CA PRO A 13 9.14 11.43 27.53
C PRO A 13 10.18 10.78 26.61
N TRP A 14 9.73 9.91 25.70
CA TRP A 14 10.52 9.22 24.71
C TRP A 14 10.18 9.64 23.27
N ALA A 15 9.57 10.81 23.10
CA ALA A 15 9.31 11.38 21.77
C ALA A 15 10.61 11.53 20.97
N SER A 16 10.49 11.50 19.66
CA SER A 16 11.58 11.62 18.72
C SER A 16 12.44 12.84 19.00
N THR A 17 13.75 12.62 19.06
CA THR A 17 14.75 13.70 19.16
C THR A 17 15.18 14.22 17.78
N VAL A 18 14.71 13.60 16.70
CA VAL A 18 15.01 13.99 15.32
C VAL A 18 13.82 14.74 14.75
N ALA A 19 14.01 16.04 14.52
CA ALA A 19 12.96 16.92 14.02
C ALA A 19 12.38 16.41 12.68
N GLY A 20 11.04 16.39 12.58
CA GLY A 20 10.32 15.95 11.39
C GLY A 20 10.39 14.44 11.13
N LYS A 21 10.77 13.62 12.12
CA LYS A 21 10.75 12.16 12.05
C LYS A 21 10.01 11.57 13.24
N MET A 22 9.06 10.67 12.98
CA MET A 22 8.26 9.99 14.00
C MET A 22 7.94 8.55 13.59
N HIS A 23 7.99 7.60 14.53
CA HIS A 23 7.46 6.25 14.32
C HIS A 23 5.93 6.20 14.43
N ALA A 24 5.23 6.94 13.57
CA ALA A 24 3.77 7.05 13.58
C ALA A 24 3.04 5.81 13.02
N CYS A 25 3.77 4.79 12.55
CA CYS A 25 3.23 3.49 12.14
C CYS A 25 3.56 2.33 13.13
N GLY A 26 4.36 2.61 14.17
CA GLY A 26 4.69 1.63 15.21
C GLY A 26 5.78 0.61 14.84
N HIS A 27 6.62 0.91 13.84
CA HIS A 27 7.71 0.04 13.36
C HIS A 27 8.83 -0.15 14.40
N ASP A 28 9.00 0.82 15.29
CA ASP A 28 9.80 0.70 16.51
C ASP A 28 9.27 -0.44 17.42
N GLY A 29 7.95 -0.53 17.58
CA GLY A 29 7.28 -1.60 18.28
C GLY A 29 7.48 -2.95 17.62
N HIS A 30 7.29 -3.06 16.30
CA HIS A 30 7.50 -4.32 15.57
C HIS A 30 8.94 -4.82 15.71
N THR A 31 9.90 -3.92 15.53
CA THR A 31 11.34 -4.19 15.72
C THR A 31 11.61 -4.76 17.11
N THR A 32 11.10 -4.08 18.13
CA THR A 32 11.34 -4.45 19.52
C THR A 32 10.76 -5.83 19.83
N ILE A 33 9.56 -6.11 19.34
CA ILE A 33 8.91 -7.43 19.47
C ILE A 33 9.76 -8.51 18.78
N LEU A 34 10.22 -8.27 17.55
CA LEU A 34 11.02 -9.25 16.80
C LEU A 34 12.38 -9.51 17.47
N LEU A 35 13.05 -8.46 17.99
CA LEU A 35 14.28 -8.61 18.77
C LEU A 35 14.07 -9.39 20.06
N ALA A 36 12.95 -9.15 20.77
CA ALA A 36 12.61 -9.89 21.98
C ALA A 36 12.35 -11.37 21.67
N ALA A 37 11.63 -11.67 20.58
CA ALA A 37 11.42 -13.04 20.10
C ALA A 37 12.75 -13.70 19.73
N ALA A 38 13.64 -13.00 19.01
CA ALA A 38 14.98 -13.48 18.67
C ALA A 38 15.77 -13.89 19.92
N LYS A 39 15.75 -13.03 20.95
CA LYS A 39 16.43 -13.28 22.22
C LYS A 39 15.89 -14.51 22.92
N TYR A 40 14.57 -14.71 22.91
CA TYR A 40 13.95 -15.89 23.51
C TYR A 40 14.28 -17.17 22.74
N ILE A 41 14.14 -17.16 21.41
CA ILE A 41 14.43 -18.31 20.54
C ILE A 41 15.90 -18.74 20.66
N ALA A 42 16.82 -17.78 20.77
CA ALA A 42 18.24 -18.06 20.96
C ALA A 42 18.60 -18.50 22.40
N SER A 43 17.66 -18.44 23.34
CA SER A 43 17.93 -18.78 24.75
C SER A 43 17.80 -20.29 24.99
N PRO A 44 18.50 -20.85 26.01
CA PRO A 44 18.37 -22.26 26.38
C PRO A 44 16.96 -22.67 26.84
N ALA A 45 16.08 -21.70 27.12
CA ALA A 45 14.69 -21.96 27.52
C ALA A 45 13.79 -22.31 26.32
N CYS A 46 14.22 -22.02 25.08
CA CYS A 46 13.45 -22.36 23.89
C CYS A 46 13.93 -23.70 23.32
N GLU A 47 13.18 -24.76 23.60
CA GLU A 47 13.37 -26.06 22.96
C GLU A 47 12.77 -26.03 21.54
N PHE A 48 13.55 -25.54 20.57
CA PHE A 48 13.15 -25.46 19.17
C PHE A 48 14.09 -26.27 18.28
N ASN A 49 13.53 -27.04 17.34
CA ASN A 49 14.27 -27.78 16.32
C ASN A 49 13.85 -27.28 14.93
N GLY A 50 14.77 -26.63 14.24
CA GLY A 50 14.55 -26.08 12.91
C GLY A 50 15.34 -24.78 12.70
N THR A 51 14.94 -24.01 11.69
CA THR A 51 15.53 -22.72 11.35
C THR A 51 14.46 -21.64 11.38
N VAL A 52 14.75 -20.51 12.04
CA VAL A 52 13.93 -19.31 11.98
C VAL A 52 14.78 -18.18 11.41
N HIS A 53 14.33 -17.59 10.31
CA HIS A 53 14.93 -16.38 9.75
C HIS A 53 14.17 -15.16 10.26
N LEU A 54 14.89 -14.22 10.88
CA LEU A 54 14.32 -12.96 11.35
C LEU A 54 14.64 -11.86 10.34
N ILE A 55 13.61 -11.33 9.70
CA ILE A 55 13.74 -10.35 8.62
C ILE A 55 13.47 -8.95 9.18
N PHE A 56 14.51 -8.12 9.24
CA PHE A 56 14.42 -6.72 9.65
C PHE A 56 14.35 -5.85 8.40
N GLN A 57 13.14 -5.72 7.86
CA GLN A 57 12.90 -4.99 6.62
C GLN A 57 13.05 -3.47 6.80
N PRO A 58 13.78 -2.76 5.92
CA PRO A 58 13.79 -1.30 5.86
C PRO A 58 12.71 -0.77 4.89
N ALA A 59 12.45 0.54 4.92
CA ALA A 59 11.82 1.29 3.83
C ALA A 59 10.44 0.79 3.33
N GLU A 60 9.60 0.29 4.24
CA GLU A 60 8.20 -0.05 3.95
C GLU A 60 7.41 1.20 3.54
N GLU A 61 7.52 2.28 4.32
CA GLU A 61 6.80 3.55 4.12
C GLU A 61 7.39 4.43 2.99
N ALA A 62 8.35 3.90 2.23
CA ALA A 62 9.10 4.66 1.24
C ALA A 62 9.12 3.97 -0.14
N ILE A 63 10.17 3.21 -0.42
CA ILE A 63 10.43 2.66 -1.75
C ILE A 63 10.07 1.18 -1.87
N GLY A 64 9.43 0.59 -0.86
CA GLY A 64 9.09 -0.83 -0.81
C GLY A 64 10.32 -1.71 -0.59
N GLY A 65 10.84 -1.74 0.63
CA GLY A 65 12.05 -2.51 0.94
C GLY A 65 11.87 -4.02 0.81
N ALA A 66 10.65 -4.55 0.92
CA ALA A 66 10.38 -5.98 0.74
C ALA A 66 10.82 -6.48 -0.65
N ASP A 67 10.38 -5.80 -1.72
CA ASP A 67 10.73 -6.14 -3.11
C ASP A 67 12.25 -6.02 -3.35
N LEU A 68 12.88 -4.99 -2.80
CA LEU A 68 14.34 -4.81 -2.90
C LEU A 68 15.12 -5.92 -2.20
N MET A 69 14.68 -6.36 -1.02
CA MET A 69 15.30 -7.49 -0.32
C MET A 69 15.13 -8.79 -1.10
N ILE A 70 13.96 -9.03 -1.68
CA ILE A 70 13.71 -10.21 -2.54
C ILE A 70 14.64 -10.18 -3.75
N LYS A 71 14.77 -9.03 -4.42
CA LYS A 71 15.69 -8.84 -5.56
C LYS A 71 17.17 -9.01 -5.18
N ASP A 72 17.55 -8.73 -3.94
CA ASP A 72 18.90 -9.01 -3.38
C ASP A 72 19.05 -10.47 -2.88
N GLY A 73 18.11 -11.34 -3.24
CA GLY A 73 18.16 -12.78 -3.00
C GLY A 73 17.76 -13.20 -1.59
N LEU A 74 16.82 -12.47 -0.93
CA LEU A 74 16.33 -12.81 0.41
C LEU A 74 15.96 -14.30 0.53
N PHE A 75 15.08 -14.81 -0.34
CA PHE A 75 14.62 -16.20 -0.28
C PHE A 75 15.62 -17.20 -0.85
N ASP A 76 16.53 -16.78 -1.73
CA ASP A 76 17.62 -17.65 -2.21
C ASP A 76 18.67 -17.90 -1.13
N ARG A 77 18.98 -16.86 -0.33
CA ARG A 77 19.98 -16.90 0.75
C ARG A 77 19.40 -17.45 2.05
N PHE A 78 18.11 -17.21 2.29
CA PHE A 78 17.40 -17.56 3.51
C PHE A 78 16.06 -18.23 3.16
N PRO A 79 16.08 -19.48 2.65
CA PRO A 79 14.88 -20.17 2.22
C PRO A 79 13.93 -20.40 3.41
N CYS A 80 12.64 -20.08 3.23
CA CYS A 80 11.61 -20.37 4.21
C CYS A 80 10.35 -20.92 3.55
N GLU A 81 9.71 -21.88 4.19
CA GLU A 81 8.45 -22.49 3.73
C GLU A 81 7.24 -21.63 4.09
N ARG A 82 7.34 -20.90 5.20
CA ARG A 82 6.29 -20.04 5.74
C ARG A 82 6.84 -18.73 6.22
N ILE A 83 6.10 -17.65 6.01
CA ILE A 83 6.47 -16.32 6.48
C ILE A 83 5.33 -15.67 7.28
N PHE A 84 5.67 -15.03 8.39
CA PHE A 84 4.70 -14.41 9.28
C PHE A 84 5.15 -12.99 9.64
N ALA A 85 4.21 -12.05 9.59
CA ALA A 85 4.39 -10.68 10.04
C ALA A 85 3.28 -10.28 11.01
N LEU A 86 3.54 -9.25 11.80
CA LEU A 86 2.57 -8.66 12.72
C LEU A 86 2.61 -7.15 12.56
N HIS A 87 1.42 -6.55 12.42
CA HIS A 87 1.28 -5.09 12.42
C HIS A 87 0.48 -4.62 13.62
N ASN A 88 1.04 -3.67 14.37
CA ASN A 88 0.36 -2.97 15.45
C ASN A 88 -0.82 -2.13 14.91
N MET A 89 -2.02 -2.33 15.45
CA MET A 89 -3.24 -1.65 15.00
C MET A 89 -3.86 -0.80 16.11
N PRO A 90 -3.71 0.55 16.07
CA PRO A 90 -4.41 1.47 16.96
C PRO A 90 -5.94 1.41 16.86
N GLY A 91 -6.46 0.86 15.75
CA GLY A 91 -7.88 0.66 15.51
C GLY A 91 -8.46 -0.61 16.15
N LEU A 92 -7.67 -1.46 16.81
CA LEU A 92 -8.13 -2.67 17.48
C LEU A 92 -7.85 -2.62 18.99
N PRO A 93 -8.70 -3.20 19.86
CA PRO A 93 -8.49 -3.16 21.30
C PRO A 93 -7.14 -3.76 21.71
N VAL A 94 -6.45 -3.12 22.66
CA VAL A 94 -5.13 -3.56 23.12
C VAL A 94 -5.12 -5.03 23.54
N GLY A 95 -4.09 -5.77 23.12
CA GLY A 95 -3.91 -7.18 23.45
C GLY A 95 -4.90 -8.13 22.75
N LYS A 96 -5.58 -7.66 21.70
CA LYS A 96 -6.39 -8.50 20.82
C LYS A 96 -5.67 -8.79 19.52
N LEU A 97 -5.72 -10.02 19.04
CA LEU A 97 -5.17 -10.45 17.75
C LEU A 97 -6.30 -10.67 16.74
N GLY A 98 -6.10 -10.23 15.51
CA GLY A 98 -7.00 -10.49 14.40
C GLY A 98 -6.39 -11.45 13.38
N PHE A 99 -7.25 -12.20 12.70
CA PHE A 99 -6.85 -13.14 11.65
C PHE A 99 -7.84 -13.04 10.50
N TYR A 100 -7.32 -12.90 9.28
CA TYR A 100 -8.12 -12.79 8.06
C TYR A 100 -7.44 -13.57 6.96
N ALA A 101 -8.13 -14.54 6.37
CA ALA A 101 -7.63 -15.34 5.26
C ALA A 101 -8.09 -14.73 3.94
N GLY A 102 -7.25 -14.84 2.91
CA GLY A 102 -7.49 -14.21 1.61
C GLY A 102 -7.04 -12.75 1.57
N ASN A 103 -7.64 -11.97 0.68
CA ASN A 103 -7.21 -10.59 0.40
C ASN A 103 -7.50 -9.66 1.58
N PHE A 104 -6.45 -9.36 2.34
CA PHE A 104 -6.54 -8.64 3.61
C PHE A 104 -6.26 -7.15 3.46
N MET A 105 -5.28 -6.74 2.64
CA MET A 105 -4.94 -5.34 2.42
C MET A 105 -4.93 -4.98 0.94
N ALA A 106 -5.29 -3.73 0.61
CA ALA A 106 -5.44 -3.27 -0.77
C ALA A 106 -4.09 -3.18 -1.47
N SER A 107 -4.10 -3.40 -2.79
CA SER A 107 -3.00 -2.96 -3.64
C SER A 107 -2.91 -1.44 -3.66
N ALA A 108 -1.73 -0.93 -4.00
CA ALA A 108 -1.50 0.49 -4.23
C ALA A 108 -0.66 0.68 -5.47
N ASP A 109 -1.11 1.52 -6.41
CA ASP A 109 -0.30 1.90 -7.57
C ASP A 109 -0.37 3.41 -7.75
N THR A 110 0.77 4.00 -8.15
CA THR A 110 0.82 5.36 -8.69
C THR A 110 0.89 5.27 -10.21
N VAL A 111 -0.02 5.96 -10.89
CA VAL A 111 -0.04 6.03 -12.35
C VAL A 111 0.14 7.47 -12.78
N LYS A 112 1.24 7.76 -13.47
CA LYS A 112 1.49 9.07 -14.07
C LYS A 112 1.12 9.02 -15.55
N ILE A 113 0.30 9.98 -15.95
CA ILE A 113 -0.15 10.14 -17.34
C ILE A 113 0.34 11.51 -17.82
N THR A 114 1.06 11.51 -18.94
CA THR A 114 1.41 12.73 -19.66
C THR A 114 0.65 12.76 -20.97
N VAL A 115 -0.20 13.76 -21.17
CA VAL A 115 -0.90 14.00 -22.44
C VAL A 115 -0.13 15.07 -23.21
N HIS A 116 0.29 14.75 -24.43
CA HIS A 116 1.03 15.63 -25.32
C HIS A 116 0.12 16.15 -26.44
N GLY A 117 0.05 17.47 -26.55
CA GLY A 117 -0.64 18.18 -27.62
C GLY A 117 0.32 18.99 -28.46
N TYR A 118 -0.17 20.11 -28.99
CA TYR A 118 0.61 21.06 -29.77
C TYR A 118 0.18 22.46 -29.38
N GLY A 119 1.06 23.17 -28.67
CA GLY A 119 0.75 24.47 -28.10
C GLY A 119 0.69 25.61 -29.13
N GLY A 120 0.15 26.76 -28.71
CA GLY A 120 0.02 27.93 -29.57
C GLY A 120 -0.67 29.10 -28.90
N HIS A 121 -0.98 30.14 -29.69
CA HIS A 121 -1.72 31.29 -29.18
C HIS A 121 -3.17 30.89 -28.90
N GLY A 122 -3.69 31.23 -27.71
CA GLY A 122 -5.07 30.89 -27.30
C GLY A 122 -6.19 31.52 -28.14
N ALA A 123 -5.86 32.37 -29.12
CA ALA A 123 -6.81 32.95 -30.07
C ALA A 123 -6.84 32.19 -31.41
N HIS A 124 -5.96 31.20 -31.59
CA HIS A 124 -5.86 30.36 -32.79
C HIS A 124 -5.91 28.86 -32.44
N PRO A 125 -6.98 28.39 -31.77
CA PRO A 125 -7.07 26.98 -31.36
C PRO A 125 -7.11 26.02 -32.55
N ASP A 126 -7.55 26.46 -33.73
CA ASP A 126 -7.58 25.70 -34.98
C ASP A 126 -6.20 25.21 -35.45
N ARG A 127 -5.12 25.80 -34.92
CA ARG A 127 -3.73 25.47 -35.24
C ARG A 127 -3.03 24.71 -34.12
N THR A 128 -3.80 24.20 -33.16
CA THR A 128 -3.29 23.57 -31.94
C THR A 128 -3.95 22.23 -31.68
N VAL A 129 -3.35 21.47 -30.77
CA VAL A 129 -3.98 20.33 -30.13
C VAL A 129 -3.94 20.62 -28.63
N ASP A 130 -5.09 20.92 -28.03
CA ASP A 130 -5.16 21.38 -26.64
C ASP A 130 -5.09 20.19 -25.66
N PRO A 131 -3.98 20.02 -24.92
CA PRO A 131 -3.84 18.92 -23.98
C PRO A 131 -4.64 19.14 -22.69
N ILE A 132 -5.02 20.38 -22.34
CA ILE A 132 -5.88 20.66 -21.18
C ILE A 132 -7.27 20.11 -21.46
N LEU A 133 -7.82 20.41 -22.65
CA LEU A 133 -9.14 19.93 -23.05
C LEU A 133 -9.19 18.40 -23.11
N ALA A 134 -8.20 17.77 -23.75
CA ALA A 134 -8.10 16.31 -23.83
C ALA A 134 -7.99 15.66 -22.44
N SER A 135 -7.18 16.25 -21.55
CA SER A 135 -6.97 15.74 -20.19
C SER A 135 -8.21 15.93 -19.31
N ALA A 136 -8.95 17.03 -19.44
CA ALA A 136 -10.20 17.23 -18.71
C ALA A 136 -11.26 16.18 -19.12
N ALA A 137 -11.35 15.87 -20.41
CA ALA A 137 -12.20 14.78 -20.89
C ALA A 137 -11.74 13.41 -20.34
N LEU A 138 -10.43 13.18 -20.27
CA LEU A 138 -9.86 11.97 -19.69
C LEU A 138 -10.21 11.81 -18.21
N VAL A 139 -10.10 12.87 -17.39
CA VAL A 139 -10.49 12.83 -15.97
C VAL A 139 -11.92 12.31 -15.80
N MET A 140 -12.85 12.81 -16.61
CA MET A 140 -14.24 12.36 -16.61
C MET A 140 -14.38 10.91 -17.08
N ALA A 141 -13.66 10.52 -18.14
CA ALA A 141 -13.72 9.18 -18.69
C ALA A 141 -13.16 8.11 -17.72
N LEU A 142 -12.10 8.43 -16.97
CA LEU A 142 -11.50 7.52 -15.97
C LEU A 142 -12.50 7.09 -14.89
N GLN A 143 -13.49 7.94 -14.56
CA GLN A 143 -14.53 7.60 -13.58
C GLN A 143 -15.40 6.43 -14.04
N SER A 144 -15.48 6.20 -15.36
CA SER A 144 -16.25 5.08 -15.93
C SER A 144 -15.64 3.71 -15.59
N ILE A 145 -14.34 3.64 -15.26
CA ILE A 145 -13.66 2.38 -14.95
C ILE A 145 -14.30 1.72 -13.74
N VAL A 146 -14.27 2.41 -12.60
CA VAL A 146 -14.87 1.89 -11.36
C VAL A 146 -16.39 1.79 -11.53
N ALA A 147 -17.01 2.78 -12.15
CA ALA A 147 -18.46 2.80 -12.25
C ALA A 147 -19.03 1.69 -13.14
N ARG A 148 -18.36 1.30 -14.24
CA ARG A 148 -18.94 0.46 -15.31
C ARG A 148 -18.14 -0.80 -15.64
N ASN A 149 -16.86 -0.90 -15.25
CA ASN A 149 -16.05 -2.09 -15.53
C ASN A 149 -15.83 -2.99 -14.31
N VAL A 150 -15.76 -2.41 -13.10
CA VAL A 150 -15.57 -3.18 -11.88
C VAL A 150 -16.87 -3.88 -11.47
N PRO A 151 -16.85 -5.19 -11.12
CA PRO A 151 -18.04 -5.88 -10.64
C PRO A 151 -18.64 -5.19 -9.40
N PRO A 152 -19.98 -5.02 -9.32
CA PRO A 152 -20.60 -4.46 -8.14
C PRO A 152 -20.27 -5.28 -6.87
N GLY A 153 -19.89 -4.59 -5.80
CA GLY A 153 -19.47 -5.21 -4.53
C GLY A 153 -17.96 -5.38 -4.38
N GLU A 154 -17.19 -5.23 -5.47
CA GLU A 154 -15.74 -5.17 -5.40
C GLU A 154 -15.25 -3.78 -5.00
N THR A 155 -14.16 -3.74 -4.25
CA THR A 155 -13.51 -2.48 -3.86
C THR A 155 -12.46 -2.10 -4.89
N ALA A 156 -12.63 -0.93 -5.49
CA ALA A 156 -11.71 -0.32 -6.44
C ALA A 156 -11.73 1.20 -6.30
N VAL A 157 -10.56 1.82 -6.43
CA VAL A 157 -10.39 3.28 -6.40
C VAL A 157 -9.50 3.69 -7.55
N VAL A 158 -9.92 4.71 -8.29
CA VAL A 158 -9.09 5.47 -9.24
C VAL A 158 -9.31 6.93 -8.90
N THR A 159 -8.29 7.59 -8.37
CA THR A 159 -8.36 9.02 -8.01
C THR A 159 -7.27 9.77 -8.74
N VAL A 160 -7.64 10.86 -9.41
CA VAL A 160 -6.68 11.82 -9.97
C VAL A 160 -6.23 12.73 -8.84
N GLY A 161 -5.01 12.51 -8.33
CA GLY A 161 -4.45 13.24 -7.20
C GLY A 161 -3.79 14.56 -7.60
N THR A 162 -3.25 14.63 -8.82
CA THR A 162 -2.65 15.85 -9.36
C THR A 162 -3.10 16.09 -10.81
N PHE A 163 -3.14 17.36 -11.20
CA PHE A 163 -3.36 17.79 -12.58
C PHE A 163 -2.61 19.11 -12.80
N GLN A 164 -1.61 19.13 -13.68
CA GLN A 164 -0.75 20.29 -13.93
C GLN A 164 -0.61 20.54 -15.43
N SER A 165 -0.86 21.79 -15.86
CA SER A 165 -0.66 22.21 -17.25
C SER A 165 -0.72 23.74 -17.39
N GLY A 166 0.02 24.29 -18.36
CA GLY A 166 -0.02 25.72 -18.67
C GLY A 166 0.72 26.61 -17.67
N ILE A 167 0.95 27.86 -18.09
CA ILE A 167 1.56 28.91 -17.28
C ILE A 167 0.81 30.23 -17.48
N ALA A 168 0.49 30.57 -18.73
CA ALA A 168 -0.22 31.80 -19.11
C ALA A 168 -1.60 31.51 -19.70
N SER A 169 -2.59 32.35 -19.39
CA SER A 169 -3.99 32.14 -19.78
C SER A 169 -4.25 32.34 -21.28
N ASN A 170 -3.36 33.00 -22.02
CA ASN A 170 -3.49 33.28 -23.45
C ASN A 170 -2.66 32.32 -24.33
N VAL A 171 -2.13 31.23 -23.75
CA VAL A 171 -1.30 30.23 -24.43
C VAL A 171 -1.88 28.85 -24.20
N ILE A 172 -2.11 28.10 -25.28
CA ILE A 172 -2.41 26.66 -25.22
C ILE A 172 -1.08 25.94 -24.98
N PRO A 173 -0.94 25.13 -23.91
CA PRO A 173 0.32 24.46 -23.58
C PRO A 173 0.61 23.27 -24.48
N GLN A 174 1.84 22.74 -24.37
CA GLN A 174 2.27 21.55 -25.12
C GLN A 174 1.91 20.24 -24.45
N SER A 175 1.70 20.23 -23.13
CA SER A 175 1.35 19.03 -22.38
C SER A 175 0.53 19.30 -21.13
N ALA A 176 -0.08 18.24 -20.60
CA ALA A 176 -0.70 18.18 -19.29
C ALA A 176 -0.26 16.89 -18.59
N VAL A 177 0.06 16.97 -17.30
CA VAL A 177 0.52 15.83 -16.49
C VAL A 177 -0.47 15.62 -15.35
N MET A 178 -0.85 14.37 -15.12
CA MET A 178 -1.67 13.97 -13.99
C MET A 178 -1.09 12.72 -13.34
N GLU A 179 -1.18 12.66 -12.01
CA GLU A 179 -0.83 11.47 -11.23
C GLU A 179 -2.06 10.94 -10.51
N LEU A 180 -2.24 9.64 -10.61
CA LEU A 180 -3.37 8.92 -10.08
C LEU A 180 -2.92 8.00 -8.96
N THR A 181 -3.76 7.87 -7.94
CA THR A 181 -3.69 6.76 -6.99
C THR A 181 -4.73 5.71 -7.35
N VAL A 182 -4.30 4.47 -7.48
CA VAL A 182 -5.13 3.31 -7.80
C VAL A 182 -5.08 2.32 -6.65
N ARG A 183 -6.24 1.81 -6.23
CA ARG A 183 -6.36 0.80 -5.17
C ARG A 183 -7.35 -0.28 -5.57
N ALA A 184 -7.07 -1.53 -5.22
CA ALA A 184 -8.00 -2.64 -5.37
C ALA A 184 -7.82 -3.66 -4.24
N MET A 185 -8.91 -4.35 -3.87
CA MET A 185 -8.87 -5.44 -2.89
C MET A 185 -8.69 -6.82 -3.53
N LYS A 186 -8.52 -6.90 -4.85
CA LYS A 186 -8.29 -8.16 -5.58
C LYS A 186 -7.27 -7.99 -6.69
N PRO A 187 -6.35 -8.96 -6.90
CA PRO A 187 -5.36 -8.90 -7.97
C PRO A 187 -5.99 -8.70 -9.35
N GLU A 188 -7.04 -9.45 -9.67
CA GLU A 188 -7.73 -9.36 -10.96
C GLU A 188 -8.46 -8.03 -11.17
N VAL A 189 -8.92 -7.39 -10.08
CA VAL A 189 -9.52 -6.05 -10.15
C VAL A 189 -8.43 -5.01 -10.37
N ARG A 190 -7.28 -5.12 -9.69
CA ARG A 190 -6.11 -4.25 -9.94
C ARG A 190 -5.69 -4.31 -11.41
N ASP A 191 -5.51 -5.51 -11.96
CA ASP A 191 -5.09 -5.70 -13.35
C ASP A 191 -6.11 -5.12 -14.33
N LEU A 192 -7.40 -5.27 -14.04
CA LEU A 192 -8.47 -4.60 -14.79
C LEU A 192 -8.33 -3.08 -14.74
N LEU A 193 -8.10 -2.49 -13.56
CA LEU A 193 -7.96 -1.04 -13.43
C LEU A 193 -6.79 -0.51 -14.25
N ILE A 194 -5.59 -1.10 -14.09
CA ILE A 194 -4.40 -0.69 -14.84
C ILE A 194 -4.65 -0.81 -16.34
N LYS A 195 -5.15 -1.95 -16.82
CA LYS A 195 -5.49 -2.15 -18.23
C LYS A 195 -6.46 -1.08 -18.74
N ARG A 196 -7.54 -0.80 -18.02
CA ARG A 196 -8.57 0.16 -18.45
C ARG A 196 -8.07 1.59 -18.41
N ILE A 197 -7.19 1.95 -17.47
CA ILE A 197 -6.52 3.25 -17.45
C ILE A 197 -5.70 3.43 -18.73
N HIS A 198 -4.90 2.43 -19.12
CA HIS A 198 -4.13 2.47 -20.37
C HIS A 198 -5.04 2.69 -21.59
N GLU A 199 -6.06 1.84 -21.76
CA GLU A 199 -6.96 1.89 -22.92
C GLU A 199 -7.72 3.22 -23.01
N ILE A 200 -8.35 3.67 -21.91
CA ILE A 200 -9.15 4.90 -21.91
C ILE A 200 -8.26 6.12 -22.15
N THR A 201 -7.06 6.15 -21.58
CA THR A 201 -6.10 7.25 -21.78
C THR A 201 -5.70 7.36 -23.24
N GLU A 202 -5.25 6.25 -23.85
CA GLU A 202 -4.82 6.25 -25.25
C GLU A 202 -5.95 6.69 -26.19
N PHE A 203 -7.14 6.10 -26.05
CA PHE A 203 -8.26 6.41 -26.94
C PHE A 203 -8.82 7.81 -26.71
N THR A 204 -8.83 8.31 -25.48
CA THR A 204 -9.27 9.68 -25.19
C THR A 204 -8.28 10.67 -25.76
N ALA A 205 -6.97 10.53 -25.51
CA ALA A 205 -5.98 11.46 -26.09
C ALA A 205 -6.09 11.48 -27.63
N LYS A 206 -6.17 10.30 -28.25
CA LYS A 206 -6.27 10.16 -29.70
C LYS A 206 -7.53 10.80 -30.29
N SER A 207 -8.67 10.75 -29.61
CA SER A 207 -9.91 11.36 -30.11
C SER A 207 -9.86 12.89 -30.20
N TYR A 208 -8.97 13.52 -29.41
CA TYR A 208 -8.67 14.95 -29.46
C TYR A 208 -7.44 15.29 -30.32
N GLY A 209 -6.85 14.31 -31.01
CA GLY A 209 -5.63 14.50 -31.82
C GLY A 209 -4.34 14.59 -31.01
N ALA A 210 -4.40 14.30 -29.70
CA ALA A 210 -3.25 14.25 -28.80
C ALA A 210 -2.62 12.84 -28.74
N THR A 211 -1.48 12.74 -28.08
CA THR A 211 -0.83 11.46 -27.72
C THR A 211 -0.66 11.39 -26.21
N SER A 212 -0.38 10.21 -25.68
CA SER A 212 -0.23 10.00 -24.23
C SER A 212 0.89 9.03 -23.89
N GLU A 213 1.59 9.31 -22.80
CA GLU A 213 2.54 8.41 -22.15
C GLU A 213 2.04 8.05 -20.76
N ILE A 214 2.26 6.80 -20.34
CA ILE A 214 1.79 6.27 -19.05
C ILE A 214 2.94 5.54 -18.37
N GLU A 215 3.18 5.91 -17.11
CA GLU A 215 4.17 5.30 -16.23
C GLU A 215 3.45 4.76 -14.98
N VAL A 216 3.71 3.51 -14.60
CA VAL A 216 3.18 2.91 -13.37
C VAL A 216 4.36 2.62 -12.44
N TYR A 217 4.30 3.14 -11.22
CA TYR A 217 5.36 3.01 -10.23
C TYR A 217 4.78 3.04 -8.80
N ASP A 218 5.64 2.83 -7.80
CA ASP A 218 5.25 2.67 -6.39
C ASP A 218 4.10 1.66 -6.23
N SER A 219 4.26 0.51 -6.89
CA SER A 219 3.25 -0.54 -7.01
C SER A 219 3.37 -1.59 -5.91
N TYR A 220 2.41 -1.66 -5.00
CA TYR A 220 2.25 -2.71 -4.00
C TYR A 220 1.16 -3.68 -4.43
N PRO A 221 1.40 -5.01 -4.41
CA PRO A 221 0.36 -5.98 -4.70
C PRO A 221 -0.70 -6.02 -3.60
N VAL A 222 -1.82 -6.69 -3.87
CA VAL A 222 -2.81 -7.00 -2.83
C VAL A 222 -2.15 -7.92 -1.81
N LEU A 223 -2.27 -7.60 -0.51
CA LEU A 223 -1.80 -8.49 0.54
C LEU A 223 -2.81 -9.62 0.72
N THR A 224 -2.44 -10.82 0.29
CA THR A 224 -3.28 -12.02 0.39
C THR A 224 -2.68 -12.98 1.39
N ASN A 225 -3.35 -13.12 2.54
CA ASN A 225 -2.97 -14.10 3.56
C ASN A 225 -3.39 -15.51 3.10
N SER A 226 -2.50 -16.48 3.24
CA SER A 226 -2.79 -17.89 2.94
C SER A 226 -3.80 -18.47 3.93
N GLU A 227 -4.76 -19.26 3.44
CA GLU A 227 -5.82 -19.84 4.27
C GLU A 227 -5.27 -20.78 5.35
N GLU A 228 -4.32 -21.65 4.99
CA GLU A 228 -3.74 -22.65 5.89
C GLU A 228 -2.95 -21.99 7.02
N GLU A 229 -2.03 -21.08 6.69
CA GLU A 229 -1.20 -20.34 7.66
C GLU A 229 -2.05 -19.46 8.57
N THR A 230 -3.11 -18.86 8.04
CA THR A 230 -4.08 -18.10 8.83
C THR A 230 -4.80 -18.99 9.83
N ALA A 231 -5.30 -20.14 9.39
CA ALA A 231 -5.99 -21.09 10.26
C ALA A 231 -5.06 -21.63 11.35
N PHE A 232 -3.83 -21.99 10.98
CA PHE A 232 -2.78 -22.45 11.89
C PHE A 232 -2.47 -21.40 12.97
N ALA A 233 -2.15 -20.17 12.58
CA ALA A 233 -1.79 -19.12 13.53
C ALA A 233 -2.97 -18.74 14.45
N ARG A 234 -4.19 -18.74 13.91
CA ARG A 234 -5.40 -18.50 14.70
C ARG A 234 -5.63 -19.61 15.73
N ALA A 235 -5.47 -20.87 15.35
CA ALA A 235 -5.62 -22.00 16.27
C ALA A 235 -4.59 -21.93 17.41
N LEU A 236 -3.32 -21.65 17.07
CA LEU A 236 -2.26 -21.48 18.06
C LEU A 236 -2.52 -20.30 19.00
N ALA A 237 -2.98 -19.16 18.47
CA ALA A 237 -3.31 -18.01 19.29
C ALA A 237 -4.46 -18.29 20.27
N LEU A 238 -5.47 -19.07 19.86
CA LEU A 238 -6.56 -19.49 20.72
C LEU A 238 -6.08 -20.43 21.84
N GLU A 239 -5.18 -21.35 21.52
CA GLU A 239 -4.59 -22.28 22.50
C GLU A 239 -3.74 -21.55 23.54
N VAL A 240 -2.84 -20.67 23.08
CA VAL A 240 -1.84 -20.02 23.94
C VAL A 240 -2.43 -18.86 24.74
N PHE A 241 -3.27 -18.03 24.10
CA PHE A 241 -3.74 -16.79 24.70
C PHE A 241 -5.21 -16.85 25.17
N GLY A 242 -5.95 -17.88 24.77
CA GLY A 242 -7.37 -17.99 25.05
C GLY A 242 -8.25 -17.22 24.07
N SER A 243 -9.54 -17.59 24.04
CA SER A 243 -10.52 -17.01 23.12
C SER A 243 -10.82 -15.54 23.39
N ASP A 244 -10.55 -15.03 24.59
CA ASP A 244 -10.74 -13.61 24.87
C ASP A 244 -9.71 -12.76 24.12
N LYS A 245 -8.50 -13.25 23.86
CA LYS A 245 -7.44 -12.49 23.17
C LYS A 245 -7.54 -12.52 21.65
N VAL A 246 -8.37 -13.39 21.08
CA VAL A 246 -8.54 -13.52 19.63
C VAL A 246 -9.87 -12.89 19.22
N LEU A 247 -9.82 -11.96 18.26
CA LEU A 247 -11.03 -11.37 17.71
C LEU A 247 -11.83 -12.44 16.92
N PRO A 248 -13.16 -12.47 17.07
CA PRO A 248 -13.98 -13.45 16.34
C PRO A 248 -13.90 -13.24 14.83
N SER A 249 -13.79 -12.00 14.39
CA SER A 249 -13.57 -11.60 13.01
C SER A 249 -12.93 -10.20 12.94
N ILE A 250 -12.30 -9.92 11.80
CA ILE A 250 -11.85 -8.58 11.41
C ILE A 250 -12.30 -8.29 9.98
N ALA A 251 -12.35 -7.01 9.62
CA ALA A 251 -12.57 -6.59 8.25
C ALA A 251 -11.23 -6.45 7.52
N PRO A 252 -11.19 -6.64 6.19
CA PRO A 252 -10.04 -6.26 5.39
C PRO A 252 -9.80 -4.75 5.48
N MET A 253 -8.57 -4.34 5.20
CA MET A 253 -8.11 -2.95 5.33
C MET A 253 -7.82 -2.35 3.98
N ASN A 254 -8.21 -1.09 3.77
CA ASN A 254 -7.96 -0.38 2.52
C ASN A 254 -6.54 0.23 2.43
N ALA A 255 -5.74 0.10 3.49
CA ALA A 255 -4.32 0.42 3.46
C ALA A 255 -3.57 -0.60 2.60
N SER A 256 -2.32 -0.29 2.27
CA SER A 256 -1.40 -1.17 1.55
C SER A 256 -0.19 -1.45 2.42
N GLU A 257 0.54 -2.50 2.07
CA GLU A 257 1.64 -3.03 2.88
C GLU A 257 2.55 -3.83 1.96
N ASP A 258 3.86 -3.54 2.00
CA ASP A 258 4.83 -4.12 1.07
C ASP A 258 5.21 -5.56 1.43
N PHE A 259 4.88 -6.03 2.64
CA PHE A 259 4.95 -7.46 2.99
C PHE A 259 4.17 -8.35 2.01
N ALA A 260 3.20 -7.80 1.28
CA ALA A 260 2.52 -8.47 0.18
C ALA A 260 3.49 -9.04 -0.87
N PHE A 261 4.65 -8.42 -1.11
CA PHE A 261 5.69 -8.96 -1.99
C PHE A 261 6.30 -10.25 -1.43
N MET A 262 6.50 -10.34 -0.12
CA MET A 262 7.05 -11.55 0.49
C MET A 262 6.04 -12.70 0.44
N LEU A 263 4.74 -12.41 0.59
CA LEU A 263 3.67 -13.39 0.43
C LEU A 263 3.53 -13.94 -1.00
N ALA A 264 4.03 -13.22 -2.00
CA ALA A 264 4.13 -13.76 -3.36
C ALA A 264 5.25 -14.82 -3.50
N GLY A 265 6.25 -14.79 -2.62
CA GLY A 265 7.38 -15.74 -2.60
C GLY A 265 7.22 -16.92 -1.64
N ALA A 266 6.40 -16.78 -0.59
CA ALA A 266 6.17 -17.81 0.41
C ALA A 266 4.75 -17.74 0.99
N SER A 267 4.15 -18.89 1.32
CA SER A 267 2.86 -18.94 2.03
C SER A 267 2.99 -18.30 3.40
N GLY A 268 1.98 -17.56 3.84
CA GLY A 268 2.14 -16.78 5.04
C GLY A 268 0.94 -15.96 5.43
N LEU A 269 1.12 -15.17 6.49
CA LEU A 269 0.12 -14.22 6.91
C LEU A 269 0.74 -12.98 7.56
N LEU A 270 0.06 -11.84 7.43
CA LEU A 270 0.23 -10.69 8.30
C LEU A 270 -0.97 -10.59 9.24
N LEU A 271 -0.72 -10.65 10.56
CA LEU A 271 -1.77 -10.45 11.56
C LEU A 271 -1.75 -9.04 12.16
N PRO A 272 -2.92 -8.41 12.32
CA PRO A 272 -3.03 -7.22 13.13
C PRO A 272 -3.04 -7.54 14.64
N ALA A 273 -2.27 -6.77 15.41
CA ALA A 273 -2.25 -6.82 16.87
C ALA A 273 -2.73 -5.49 17.46
N GLY A 274 -3.80 -5.53 18.24
CA GLY A 274 -4.44 -4.34 18.76
C GLY A 274 -3.60 -3.57 19.78
N GLN A 275 -3.66 -2.24 19.67
CA GLN A 275 -2.94 -1.28 20.51
C GLN A 275 -3.86 -0.20 21.11
N ARG A 276 -5.16 -0.21 20.79
CA ARG A 276 -6.10 0.81 21.29
C ARG A 276 -6.28 0.68 22.80
N ARG A 277 -5.88 1.74 23.54
CA ARG A 277 -6.18 1.88 24.97
C ARG A 277 -7.53 2.56 25.17
N GLU A 278 -8.22 2.23 26.26
CA GLU A 278 -9.49 2.89 26.60
C GLU A 278 -9.32 4.42 26.70
N GLY A 279 -10.31 5.15 26.19
CA GLY A 279 -10.31 6.62 26.18
C GLY A 279 -9.30 7.27 25.22
N ARG A 280 -8.54 6.49 24.44
CA ARG A 280 -7.61 7.02 23.42
C ARG A 280 -8.05 6.62 22.02
N GLN A 281 -8.15 7.60 21.14
CA GLN A 281 -8.22 7.39 19.70
C GLN A 281 -6.83 7.65 19.12
N GLY A 282 -6.31 6.69 18.36
CA GLY A 282 -5.07 6.84 17.61
C GLY A 282 -5.30 6.31 16.21
N GLN A 283 -4.63 6.91 15.24
CA GLN A 283 -4.58 6.43 13.87
C GLN A 283 -3.12 6.21 13.50
N LEU A 284 -2.87 5.26 12.59
CA LEU A 284 -1.57 5.19 11.94
C LEU A 284 -1.33 6.50 11.21
N HIS A 285 -0.08 6.95 11.20
CA HIS A 285 0.38 8.21 10.58
C HIS A 285 -0.16 9.48 11.27
N GLY A 286 -0.73 9.36 12.47
CA GLY A 286 -1.06 10.50 13.34
C GLY A 286 0.18 11.10 14.02
N ALA A 287 0.19 12.42 14.21
CA ALA A 287 1.24 13.17 14.90
C ALA A 287 1.10 13.14 16.44
#